data_AF-A0A6L3C8C3-F1
#
_entry.id   AF-A0A6L3C8C3-F1
#
_cell.length_a   1.000
_cell.length_b   1.000
_cell.length_c   1.000
_cell.angle_alpha   90.00
_cell.angle_beta   90.00
_cell.angle_gamma   90.00
#
_symmetry.space_group_name_H-M   'P 1'
#
loop_
_entity.id
_entity.type
_entity.pdbx_description
1 polymer ?
#
loop_
_entity_poly.entity_id
_entity_poly.type
_entity_poly.pdbx_seq_one_letter_code
_entity_poly.pdbx_strand_id
1 'polypeptide(L)'
;MGFKHDLRSTPININNSPDAVFTFMLEQGWSDGLPVIPPTTDRVRAMLNYAQRDASELVGYINPDAGSATIEKIAVNAVMAGCLPEYMPVLIAAVKAITEPDFNIHGIQTTTNPVSPLLIINGPVREL
;
A
#
# COMPACT_ATOMS: atom_id res chain seq x y z
N MET A 1 -10.70 20.19 -8.77
CA MET A 1 -9.48 20.77 -8.19
C MET A 1 -8.49 19.62 -8.05
N GLY A 2 -7.47 19.52 -8.91
CA GLY A 2 -6.57 18.36 -8.90
C GLY A 2 -5.58 18.43 -7.73
N PHE A 3 -5.49 17.37 -6.92
CA PHE A 3 -4.44 17.25 -5.92
C PHE A 3 -3.08 17.18 -6.65
N LYS A 4 -2.18 18.12 -6.37
CA LYS A 4 -0.76 17.95 -6.75
C LYS A 4 -0.16 16.97 -5.75
N HIS A 5 0.07 15.74 -6.18
CA HIS A 5 0.70 14.72 -5.34
C HIS A 5 2.23 14.89 -5.40
N ASP A 6 2.77 15.75 -4.55
CA ASP A 6 4.21 15.77 -4.29
C ASP A 6 4.57 14.51 -3.49
N LEU A 7 5.26 13.58 -4.15
CA LEU A 7 5.70 12.33 -3.53
C LEU A 7 6.90 12.60 -2.62
N ARG A 8 6.91 11.99 -1.44
CA ARG A 8 7.99 12.09 -0.45
C ARG A 8 8.97 10.91 -0.51
N SER A 9 8.56 9.79 -1.10
CA SER A 9 9.42 8.61 -1.23
C SER A 9 10.60 8.89 -2.14
N THR A 10 11.79 8.43 -1.72
CA THR A 10 13.02 8.56 -2.49
C THR A 10 12.92 7.77 -3.81
N PRO A 11 13.11 8.40 -4.98
CA PRO A 11 13.15 7.68 -6.24
C PRO A 11 14.44 6.86 -6.35
N ILE A 12 14.32 5.66 -6.91
CA ILE A 12 15.44 4.76 -7.14
C ILE A 12 15.49 4.46 -8.65
N ASN A 13 16.66 4.66 -9.24
CA ASN A 13 16.91 4.37 -10.65
C ASN A 13 17.61 3.02 -10.78
N ILE A 14 16.93 2.07 -11.40
CA ILE A 14 17.46 0.74 -11.73
C ILE A 14 17.14 0.41 -13.19
N ASN A 15 17.77 -0.63 -13.72
CA ASN A 15 17.53 -1.06 -15.09
C ASN A 15 16.05 -1.47 -15.28
N ASN A 16 15.46 -1.09 -16.41
CA ASN A 16 14.08 -1.42 -16.75
C ASN A 16 13.97 -2.83 -17.35
N SER A 17 14.37 -3.84 -16.56
CA SER A 17 14.12 -5.24 -16.86
C SER A 17 13.41 -5.93 -15.69
N PRO A 18 12.50 -6.89 -15.95
CA PRO A 18 11.83 -7.63 -14.90
C PRO A 18 12.81 -8.27 -13.90
N ASP A 19 13.90 -8.86 -14.41
CA ASP A 19 14.91 -9.51 -13.56
C ASP A 19 15.65 -8.51 -12.66
N ALA A 20 16.05 -7.34 -13.19
CA ALA A 20 16.75 -6.34 -12.40
C ALA A 20 15.87 -5.75 -11.30
N VAL A 21 14.59 -5.49 -11.59
CA VAL A 21 13.61 -5.07 -10.57
C VAL A 21 13.45 -6.16 -9.52
N PHE A 22 13.21 -7.40 -9.95
CA PHE A 22 12.97 -8.51 -9.03
C PHE A 22 14.16 -8.75 -8.11
N THR A 23 15.38 -8.83 -8.65
CA THR A 23 16.61 -8.98 -7.87
C THR A 23 16.78 -7.82 -6.89
N PHE A 24 16.60 -6.58 -7.33
CA PHE A 24 16.70 -5.42 -6.44
C PHE A 24 15.70 -5.48 -5.29
N MET A 25 14.43 -5.81 -5.57
CA MET A 25 13.38 -5.89 -4.55
C MET A 25 13.65 -7.00 -3.53
N LEU A 26 14.19 -8.14 -3.97
CA LEU A 26 14.64 -9.21 -3.06
C LEU A 26 15.80 -8.76 -2.17
N GLU A 27 16.82 -8.11 -2.74
CA GLU A 27 17.97 -7.61 -1.99
C GLU A 27 17.59 -6.56 -0.94
N GLN A 28 16.55 -5.75 -1.20
CA GLN A 28 16.00 -4.80 -0.23
C GLN A 28 15.03 -5.42 0.80
N GLY A 29 14.65 -6.69 0.62
CA GLY A 29 13.63 -7.35 1.46
C GLY A 29 12.21 -6.80 1.24
N TRP A 30 11.92 -6.26 0.07
CA TRP A 30 10.62 -5.66 -0.29
C TRP A 30 9.68 -6.62 -1.05
N SER A 31 10.13 -7.85 -1.27
CA SER A 31 9.35 -8.94 -1.87
C SER A 31 9.35 -10.13 -0.93
N ASP A 32 8.26 -10.86 -0.94
CA ASP A 32 8.06 -12.15 -0.24
C ASP A 32 8.61 -13.36 -1.02
N GLY A 33 9.32 -13.11 -2.13
CA GLY A 33 9.80 -14.13 -3.06
C GLY A 33 9.00 -14.19 -4.37
N LEU A 34 7.85 -13.51 -4.45
CA LEU A 34 7.06 -13.42 -5.67
C LEU A 34 7.42 -12.15 -6.48
N PRO A 35 7.22 -12.17 -7.82
CA PRO A 35 7.37 -10.98 -8.64
C PRO A 35 6.45 -9.85 -8.18
N VAL A 36 7.00 -8.63 -8.08
CA VAL A 36 6.26 -7.42 -7.72
C VAL A 36 6.13 -6.47 -8.91
N ILE A 37 5.03 -5.72 -8.99
CA ILE A 37 4.91 -4.65 -9.99
C ILE A 37 5.72 -3.45 -9.50
N PRO A 38 6.69 -2.92 -10.27
CA PRO A 38 7.49 -1.79 -9.81
C PRO A 38 6.60 -0.57 -9.54
N PRO A 39 6.67 0.05 -8.34
CA PRO A 39 5.86 1.22 -7.98
C PRO A 39 6.45 2.50 -8.61
N THR A 40 6.43 2.57 -9.94
CA THR A 40 6.90 3.75 -10.66
C THR A 40 6.06 4.97 -10.29
N THR A 41 6.67 6.15 -10.39
CA THR A 41 6.01 7.42 -10.07
C THR A 41 4.66 7.57 -10.76
N ASP A 42 4.54 7.18 -12.03
CA ASP A 42 3.30 7.32 -12.79
C ASP A 42 2.21 6.36 -12.30
N ARG A 43 2.57 5.11 -11.94
CA ARG A 43 1.62 4.15 -11.36
C ARG A 43 1.13 4.61 -9.98
N VAL A 44 2.04 5.10 -9.15
CA VAL A 44 1.69 5.64 -7.83
C VAL A 44 0.77 6.86 -7.98
N ARG A 45 1.07 7.78 -8.90
CA ARG A 45 0.19 8.93 -9.19
C ARG A 45 -1.19 8.49 -9.68
N ALA A 46 -1.28 7.43 -10.49
CA ALA A 46 -2.56 6.89 -10.92
C ALA A 46 -3.41 6.41 -9.73
N MET A 47 -2.82 5.70 -8.77
CA MET A 47 -3.51 5.32 -7.52
C MET A 47 -3.98 6.55 -6.73
N LEU A 48 -3.09 7.54 -6.57
CA LEU A 48 -3.38 8.75 -5.79
C LEU A 48 -4.51 9.60 -6.39
N ASN A 49 -4.59 9.67 -7.72
CA ASN A 49 -5.68 10.37 -8.41
C ASN A 49 -7.05 9.76 -8.09
N TYR A 50 -7.13 8.43 -7.90
CA TYR A 50 -8.34 7.74 -7.47
C TYR A 50 -8.62 7.88 -5.97
N ALA A 51 -7.58 8.01 -5.14
CA ALA A 51 -7.74 8.24 -3.71
C ALA A 51 -8.45 9.57 -3.40
N GLN A 52 -8.25 10.59 -4.23
CA GLN A 52 -8.76 11.96 -4.02
C GLN A 52 -8.44 12.51 -2.62
N ARG A 53 -7.24 12.18 -2.11
CA ARG A 53 -6.73 12.58 -0.79
C ARG A 53 -5.29 13.05 -0.89
N ASP A 54 -4.83 13.78 0.11
CA ASP A 54 -3.45 14.26 0.14
C ASP A 54 -2.47 13.07 0.29
N ALA A 55 -1.40 13.05 -0.51
CA ALA A 55 -0.45 11.94 -0.51
C ALA A 55 0.27 11.77 0.85
N SER A 56 0.43 12.86 1.59
CA SER A 56 1.10 12.89 2.88
C SER A 56 0.20 12.64 4.08
N GLU A 57 -1.11 12.55 3.85
CA GLU A 57 -2.07 12.26 4.91
C GLU A 57 -1.75 10.91 5.57
N LEU A 58 -1.61 10.94 6.89
CA LEU A 58 -1.38 9.75 7.71
C LEU A 58 -2.72 9.07 8.01
N VAL A 59 -2.85 7.79 7.63
CA VAL A 59 -4.04 6.99 7.96
C VAL A 59 -3.89 6.33 9.33
N GLY A 60 -2.68 5.87 9.67
CA GLY A 60 -2.37 5.27 10.95
C GLY A 60 -0.95 4.70 10.99
N TYR A 61 -0.60 4.06 12.11
CA TYR A 61 0.67 3.36 12.28
C TYR A 61 0.44 1.85 12.31
N ILE A 62 1.19 1.13 11.47
CA ILE A 62 1.13 -0.34 11.40
C ILE A 62 2.11 -0.91 12.42
N ASN A 63 1.59 -1.40 13.54
CA ASN A 63 2.36 -2.12 14.55
C ASN A 63 2.70 -3.55 14.05
N PRO A 64 3.83 -4.15 14.50
CA PRO A 64 4.65 -3.78 15.65
C PRO A 64 5.71 -2.70 15.39
N ASP A 65 6.19 -2.56 14.16
CA ASP A 65 7.30 -1.64 13.83
C ASP A 65 6.87 -0.17 13.73
N ALA A 66 5.60 0.12 14.01
CA ALA A 66 4.98 1.44 13.96
C ALA A 66 5.22 2.17 12.62
N GLY A 67 5.17 1.42 11.51
CA GLY A 67 5.34 1.96 10.16
C GLY A 67 4.24 2.97 9.83
N SER A 68 4.61 4.15 9.34
CA SER A 68 3.64 5.18 8.96
C SER A 68 2.90 4.82 7.66
N ALA A 69 1.60 4.59 7.76
CA ALA A 69 0.74 4.33 6.61
C ALA A 69 0.16 5.64 6.08
N THR A 70 0.94 6.40 5.33
CA THR A 70 0.42 7.54 4.58
C THR A 70 -0.29 7.09 3.31
N ILE A 71 -1.15 7.94 2.74
CA ILE A 71 -1.84 7.64 1.46
C ILE A 71 -0.83 7.26 0.36
N GLU A 72 0.32 7.96 0.28
CA GLU A 72 1.42 7.60 -0.63
C GLU A 72 1.97 6.20 -0.35
N LYS A 73 2.24 5.85 0.90
CA LYS A 73 2.80 4.52 1.23
C LYS A 73 1.79 3.41 0.97
N ILE A 74 0.51 3.64 1.21
CA ILE A 74 -0.54 2.68 0.85
C ILE A 74 -0.57 2.51 -0.68
N ALA A 75 -0.54 3.61 -1.45
CA ALA A 75 -0.50 3.55 -2.91
C ALA A 75 0.74 2.81 -3.45
N VAL A 76 1.93 3.05 -2.89
CA VAL A 76 3.17 2.35 -3.28
C VAL A 76 3.02 0.84 -3.06
N ASN A 77 2.57 0.40 -1.88
CA ASN A 77 2.37 -1.01 -1.58
C ASN A 77 1.27 -1.64 -2.46
N ALA A 78 0.20 -0.89 -2.72
CA ALA A 78 -0.88 -1.34 -3.59
C ALA A 78 -0.42 -1.55 -5.03
N VAL A 79 0.42 -0.66 -5.57
CA VAL A 79 1.05 -0.90 -6.88
C VAL A 79 1.91 -2.15 -6.83
N MET A 80 2.77 -2.31 -5.81
CA MET A 80 3.63 -3.49 -5.68
C MET A 80 2.85 -4.80 -5.68
N ALA A 81 1.71 -4.82 -5.00
CA ALA A 81 0.78 -5.94 -4.95
C ALA A 81 -0.05 -6.14 -6.24
N GLY A 82 0.08 -5.25 -7.23
CA GLY A 82 -0.67 -5.32 -8.49
C GLY A 82 -2.13 -4.88 -8.39
N CYS A 83 -2.50 -4.11 -7.37
CA CYS A 83 -3.86 -3.57 -7.22
C CYS A 83 -4.19 -2.55 -8.31
N LEU A 84 -5.48 -2.48 -8.67
CA LEU A 84 -5.99 -1.46 -9.58
C LEU A 84 -6.28 -0.14 -8.84
N PRO A 85 -6.10 1.03 -9.49
CA PRO A 85 -6.34 2.35 -8.89
C PRO A 85 -7.71 2.56 -8.27
N GLU A 86 -8.77 2.05 -8.90
CA GLU A 86 -10.15 2.15 -8.43
C GLU A 86 -10.37 1.54 -7.04
N TYR A 87 -9.48 0.64 -6.59
CA TYR A 87 -9.57 0.01 -5.26
C TYR A 87 -9.00 0.87 -4.14
N MET A 88 -8.35 2.00 -4.47
CA MET A 88 -7.67 2.83 -3.48
C MET A 88 -8.57 3.30 -2.33
N PRO A 89 -9.83 3.71 -2.54
CA PRO A 89 -10.74 4.05 -1.43
C PRO A 89 -10.98 2.89 -0.45
N VAL A 90 -11.11 1.66 -0.97
CA VAL A 90 -11.28 0.45 -0.14
C VAL A 90 -10.01 0.14 0.63
N LEU A 91 -8.85 0.22 -0.01
CA LEU A 91 -7.56 -0.02 0.64
C LEU A 91 -7.31 0.97 1.78
N ILE A 92 -7.62 2.25 1.59
CA ILE A 92 -7.47 3.27 2.63
C ILE A 92 -8.42 2.99 3.80
N ALA A 93 -9.67 2.61 3.53
CA ALA A 93 -10.63 2.25 4.56
C ALA A 93 -10.19 0.99 5.33
N ALA A 94 -9.68 -0.02 4.64
CA ALA A 94 -9.13 -1.23 5.23
C ALA A 94 -7.95 -0.92 6.16
N VAL A 95 -6.98 -0.13 5.69
CA VAL A 95 -5.83 0.29 6.50
C VAL A 95 -6.28 1.06 7.74
N LYS A 96 -7.22 1.99 7.59
CA LYS A 96 -7.80 2.72 8.73
C LYS A 96 -8.40 1.76 9.75
N ALA A 97 -9.21 0.81 9.29
CA ALA A 97 -9.89 -0.16 10.16
C ALA A 97 -8.90 -1.04 10.93
N ILE A 98 -7.86 -1.57 10.28
CA ILE A 98 -6.87 -2.41 10.97
C ILE A 98 -5.97 -1.62 11.93
N THR A 99 -5.84 -0.30 11.74
CA THR A 99 -5.08 0.56 12.65
C THR A 99 -5.87 1.03 13.87
N GLU A 100 -7.18 0.78 13.93
CA GLU A 100 -7.97 1.08 15.13
C GLU A 100 -7.49 0.22 16.32
N PRO A 101 -7.35 0.79 17.53
CA PRO A 101 -6.83 0.07 18.69
C PRO A 101 -7.60 -1.24 18.99
N ASP A 102 -8.92 -1.22 18.84
CA ASP A 102 -9.81 -2.35 19.09
C ASP A 102 -9.56 -3.54 18.16
N PHE A 103 -9.00 -3.31 16.96
CA PHE A 103 -8.65 -4.39 16.03
C PHE A 103 -7.38 -5.15 16.47
N ASN A 104 -6.50 -4.49 17.24
CA ASN A 104 -5.26 -5.07 17.76
C ASN A 104 -4.37 -5.74 16.69
N ILE A 105 -3.98 -4.98 15.65
CA ILE A 105 -3.10 -5.48 14.57
C ILE A 105 -1.75 -6.01 15.10
N HIS A 106 -1.24 -5.48 16.22
CA HIS A 106 -0.02 -5.97 16.84
C HIS A 106 -0.13 -7.47 17.17
N GLY A 107 -1.19 -7.86 17.89
CA GLY A 107 -1.40 -9.28 18.24
C GLY A 107 -1.55 -10.20 17.03
N ILE A 108 -2.12 -9.68 15.93
CA ILE A 108 -2.27 -10.40 14.67
C ILE A 108 -0.92 -10.59 13.94
N GLN A 109 -0.03 -9.59 13.97
CA GLN A 109 1.26 -9.69 13.29
C GLN A 109 2.32 -10.45 14.10
N THR A 110 2.18 -10.52 15.43
CA THR A 110 3.16 -11.18 16.31
C THR A 110 2.71 -12.56 16.80
N THR A 111 1.58 -13.09 16.32
CA THR A 111 1.12 -14.42 16.71
C THR A 111 1.90 -15.54 16.02
N THR A 112 2.02 -16.69 16.67
CA THR A 112 2.61 -17.91 16.10
C THR A 112 1.59 -18.79 15.35
N ASN A 113 0.29 -18.48 15.46
CA ASN A 113 -0.77 -19.15 14.72
C ASN A 113 -1.10 -18.36 13.43
N PRO A 114 -1.20 -18.99 12.24
CA PRO A 114 -1.60 -18.28 11.02
C PRO A 114 -2.98 -17.64 11.16
N VAL A 115 -3.02 -16.32 11.07
CA VAL A 115 -4.25 -15.54 11.00
C VAL A 115 -4.08 -14.45 9.93
N SER A 116 -5.17 -14.07 9.28
CA SER A 116 -5.16 -12.98 8.31
C SER A 116 -6.44 -12.14 8.48
N PRO A 117 -6.38 -10.80 8.34
CA PRO A 117 -7.57 -9.99 8.26
C PRO A 117 -8.47 -10.43 7.10
N LEU A 118 -9.76 -10.61 7.37
CA LEU A 118 -10.80 -10.80 6.36
C LEU A 118 -11.47 -9.45 6.07
N LEU A 119 -11.49 -9.05 4.81
CA LEU A 119 -12.23 -7.86 4.35
C LEU A 119 -13.58 -8.28 3.78
N ILE A 120 -14.66 -7.70 4.33
CA ILE A 120 -16.02 -7.85 3.81
C ILE A 120 -16.45 -6.49 3.27
N ILE A 121 -16.68 -6.42 1.96
CA ILE A 121 -17.02 -5.18 1.26
C ILE A 121 -18.49 -5.21 0.85
N ASN A 122 -19.21 -4.13 1.15
CA ASN A 122 -20.64 -4.01 0.85
C ASN A 122 -21.00 -2.60 0.36
N GLY A 123 -22.11 -2.48 -0.35
CA GLY A 123 -22.63 -1.22 -0.89
C GLY A 123 -22.11 -0.91 -2.31
N PRO A 124 -22.36 0.31 -2.83
CA PRO A 124 -22.08 0.67 -4.22
C PRO A 124 -20.61 0.49 -4.65
N VAL A 125 -19.67 0.55 -3.71
CA VAL A 125 -18.23 0.36 -3.97
C VAL A 125 -17.87 -1.05 -4.48
N ARG A 126 -18.79 -2.02 -4.43
CA ARG A 126 -18.58 -3.36 -5.02
C ARG A 126 -18.78 -3.39 -6.54
N GLU A 127 -19.30 -2.32 -7.14
CA GLU A 127 -19.65 -2.23 -8.56
C GLU A 127 -18.67 -1.35 -9.36
N LEU A 128 -17.46 -1.13 -8.81
CA LEU A 128 -16.37 -0.35 -9.42
C LEU A 128 -15.96 -0.90 -10.79
#